data_AF-A0A661TUG0-F1
#
_entry.id   AF-A0A661TUG0-F1
#
_cell.length_a   1.000
_cell.length_b   1.000
_cell.length_c   1.000
_cell.angle_alpha   90.00
_cell.angle_beta   90.00
_cell.angle_gamma   90.00
#
_symmetry.space_group_name_H-M   'P 1'
#
loop_
_entity.id
_entity.type
_entity.pdbx_description
1 polymer ?
#
loop_
_entity_poly.entity_id
_entity_poly.type
_entity_poly.pdbx_seq_one_letter_code
_entity_poly.pdbx_strand_id
1 'polypeptide(L)'
;MDWSIGENKVGGAVVWKGGKMKPDEYALGGFSFQDIEGFKPTYAWFNGKSRMDEDGRPYLPGPCDRTDPGAKIMPFNTPVVAWWDVGYEEDSGDSVKITEENRTTTYYHGKPIPTEDIVSAANTIPNFTSDENGNGMFDIGDITDEKMSALTEKIREKYPHAVLREIPIYFSLSHNVSPAEEALGNSCTDCHAPGSHFFFGKTRVRIGEGADAFIPMYANLNYGLSEVNLHAIRETFVKPFFLWLTLIIIGASLIHFIAFGRKKVYVAEGERPTVIRHGGFQRFIHLLNIISFVMLTITGFSRMFAPNFFADWVFGGMDTMSNWHYIFGAVFTVSIVITFIMWVKDSTFKKEDWKWLKSLGGYLWKTDDIPSHKFNAGQKIYFWLTVIFGLIMIITGITMALMDNPWQFIHSTHAIVASVFVAMVLGHLYLSLIANEKTIRAIFIGTVYKSWAEKFHSLWRYEEKI
;
A
#
# COMPACT_ATOMS: atom_id res chain seq x y z
N MET A 1 -10.91 -7.09 -28.59
CA MET A 1 -10.31 -6.40 -29.74
C MET A 1 -8.84 -6.70 -29.69
N ASP A 2 -8.32 -7.28 -30.78
CA ASP A 2 -6.91 -7.61 -30.97
C ASP A 2 -6.12 -6.30 -31.08
N TRP A 3 -5.10 -6.10 -30.26
CA TRP A 3 -4.18 -4.97 -30.39
C TRP A 3 -2.75 -5.48 -30.32
N SER A 4 -2.21 -5.83 -31.49
CA SER A 4 -0.79 -6.01 -31.71
C SER A 4 -0.08 -4.66 -31.56
N ILE A 5 0.90 -4.59 -30.67
CA ILE A 5 1.81 -3.45 -30.53
C ILE A 5 2.74 -3.47 -31.75
N GLY A 6 2.42 -2.64 -32.75
CA GLY A 6 3.28 -2.40 -33.91
C GLY A 6 4.31 -1.32 -33.59
N GLU A 7 5.53 -1.55 -34.06
CA GLU A 7 6.71 -0.67 -34.02
C GLU A 7 6.35 0.77 -34.45
N ASN A 8 6.95 1.76 -33.77
CA ASN A 8 6.83 3.21 -34.02
C ASN A 8 5.41 3.81 -33.91
N LYS A 9 5.01 4.27 -32.72
CA LYS A 9 3.79 5.10 -32.55
C LYS A 9 3.98 6.24 -31.54
N VAL A 10 3.76 7.47 -32.01
CA VAL A 10 3.48 8.66 -31.20
C VAL A 10 1.99 8.60 -30.81
N GLY A 11 1.66 8.73 -29.51
CA GLY A 11 0.31 8.51 -28.98
C GLY A 11 -0.40 9.81 -28.59
N GLY A 12 -1.74 9.77 -28.61
CA GLY A 12 -2.70 10.88 -28.49
C GLY A 12 -2.83 11.59 -27.12
N ALA A 13 -3.70 12.62 -27.11
CA ALA A 13 -3.97 13.54 -26.00
C ALA A 13 -4.33 12.85 -24.68
N VAL A 14 -3.72 13.27 -23.57
CA VAL A 14 -4.10 12.84 -22.23
C VAL A 14 -4.24 14.05 -21.30
N VAL A 15 -5.42 14.14 -20.70
CA VAL A 15 -5.77 15.08 -19.64
C VAL A 15 -5.11 14.63 -18.34
N TRP A 16 -4.18 15.42 -17.79
CA TRP A 16 -3.55 15.18 -16.50
C TRP A 16 -4.38 15.75 -15.34
N LYS A 17 -4.47 15.01 -14.22
CA LYS A 17 -5.05 15.48 -12.95
C LYS A 17 -4.12 15.15 -11.78
N GLY A 18 -3.70 16.19 -11.05
CA GLY A 18 -2.90 16.02 -9.82
C GLY A 18 -2.64 17.29 -9.03
N GLY A 19 -3.70 18.00 -8.60
CA GLY A 19 -3.62 18.99 -7.51
C GLY A 19 -4.09 20.40 -7.83
N LYS A 20 -5.40 20.58 -8.04
CA LYS A 20 -6.15 21.85 -8.23
C LYS A 20 -5.81 22.68 -9.48
N MET A 21 -6.62 22.55 -10.54
CA MET A 21 -7.27 23.66 -11.27
C MET A 21 -8.31 23.08 -12.27
N LYS A 22 -9.24 23.92 -12.74
CA LYS A 22 -10.55 23.54 -13.29
C LYS A 22 -10.49 22.69 -14.57
N PRO A 23 -11.46 21.79 -14.80
CA PRO A 23 -11.30 20.63 -15.69
C PRO A 23 -11.58 20.83 -17.19
N ASP A 24 -11.81 22.04 -17.69
CA ASP A 24 -12.60 22.18 -18.92
C ASP A 24 -11.91 22.97 -20.05
N GLU A 25 -10.74 23.58 -19.81
CA GLU A 25 -10.31 24.71 -20.65
C GLU A 25 -9.10 24.45 -21.56
N TYR A 26 -8.20 23.49 -21.30
CA TYR A 26 -6.90 23.42 -22.02
C TYR A 26 -6.52 22.01 -22.49
N ALA A 27 -6.07 21.88 -23.74
CA ALA A 27 -5.70 20.60 -24.33
C ALA A 27 -4.24 20.24 -23.98
N LEU A 28 -4.06 19.18 -23.20
CA LEU A 28 -2.79 18.48 -23.07
C LEU A 28 -2.74 17.40 -24.15
N GLY A 29 -2.04 17.70 -25.23
CA GLY A 29 -1.74 16.77 -26.31
C GLY A 29 -0.77 15.66 -25.89
N GLY A 30 -0.88 14.55 -26.63
CA GLY A 30 0.05 13.45 -26.79
C GLY A 30 0.93 12.95 -25.64
N PHE A 31 0.91 11.65 -25.37
CA PHE A 31 2.10 10.95 -24.86
C PHE A 31 2.89 10.31 -26.01
N SER A 32 4.15 10.71 -26.18
CA SER A 32 5.13 9.88 -26.91
C SER A 32 5.70 8.85 -25.94
N PHE A 33 5.45 7.56 -26.21
CA PHE A 33 6.22 6.49 -25.60
C PHE A 33 7.48 6.27 -26.42
N GLN A 34 8.65 6.26 -25.76
CA GLN A 34 9.85 5.72 -26.40
C GLN A 34 9.61 4.25 -26.74
N ASP A 35 10.10 3.84 -27.90
CA ASP A 35 10.01 2.47 -28.40
C ASP A 35 10.43 1.45 -27.33
N ILE A 36 9.64 0.40 -27.13
CA ILE A 36 9.82 -0.58 -26.04
C ILE A 36 11.18 -1.29 -26.16
N GLU A 37 11.72 -1.40 -27.38
CA GLU A 37 13.05 -1.94 -27.64
C GLU A 37 14.21 -1.04 -27.15
N GLY A 38 13.92 0.19 -26.72
CA GLY A 38 14.92 1.18 -26.30
C GLY A 38 14.67 1.85 -24.95
N PHE A 39 13.59 1.49 -24.22
CA PHE A 39 13.27 2.13 -22.93
C PHE A 39 14.41 1.98 -21.93
N LYS A 40 15.07 3.10 -21.61
CA LYS A 40 16.06 3.21 -20.54
C LYS A 40 15.49 4.13 -19.47
N PRO A 41 15.30 3.67 -18.23
CA PRO A 41 14.90 4.56 -17.15
C PRO A 41 15.92 5.68 -17.05
N THR A 42 15.44 6.92 -17.08
CA THR A 42 16.31 8.08 -16.93
C THR A 42 16.60 8.26 -15.46
N TYR A 43 17.87 8.27 -15.09
CA TYR A 43 18.28 8.58 -13.73
C TYR A 43 18.36 10.08 -13.56
N ALA A 44 17.66 10.61 -12.56
CA ALA A 44 17.71 12.03 -12.24
C ALA A 44 17.65 12.25 -10.73
N TRP A 45 18.12 13.41 -10.29
CA TRP A 45 18.06 13.78 -8.88
C TRP A 45 16.62 14.11 -8.49
N PHE A 46 16.18 13.63 -7.33
CA PHE A 46 14.84 13.84 -6.82
C PHE A 46 14.84 13.91 -5.30
N ASN A 47 14.10 14.86 -4.74
CA ASN A 47 14.03 15.09 -3.29
C ASN A 47 12.61 14.87 -2.72
N GLY A 48 11.68 14.35 -3.52
CA GLY A 48 10.31 14.03 -3.06
C GLY A 48 9.39 15.24 -2.87
N LYS A 49 9.84 16.46 -3.23
CA LYS A 49 9.04 17.68 -3.06
C LYS A 49 8.51 18.19 -4.39
N SER A 50 7.21 18.51 -4.43
CA SER A 50 6.63 19.31 -5.50
C SER A 50 7.18 20.73 -5.44
N ARG A 51 7.65 21.25 -6.57
CA ARG A 51 8.09 22.65 -6.67
C ARG A 51 6.89 23.55 -6.97
N MET A 52 6.92 24.77 -6.44
CA MET A 52 5.96 25.84 -6.74
C MET A 52 6.74 27.05 -7.26
N ASP A 53 6.18 27.80 -8.21
CA ASP A 53 6.73 29.08 -8.66
C ASP A 53 6.51 30.19 -7.60
N GLU A 54 6.99 31.41 -7.89
CA GLU A 54 6.84 32.57 -7.01
C GLU A 54 5.36 32.97 -6.79
N ASP A 55 4.47 32.56 -7.70
CA ASP A 55 3.02 32.78 -7.65
C ASP A 55 2.25 31.61 -7.00
N GLY A 56 2.95 30.58 -6.49
CA GLY A 56 2.36 29.41 -5.83
C GLY A 56 1.75 28.36 -6.76
N ARG A 57 2.08 28.37 -8.06
CA ARG A 57 1.65 27.39 -9.06
C ARG A 57 2.62 26.18 -9.09
N PRO A 58 2.12 24.95 -9.18
CA PRO A 58 2.96 23.76 -9.22
C PRO A 58 3.75 23.68 -10.54
N TYR A 59 5.03 23.33 -10.45
CA TYR A 59 5.81 22.90 -11.61
C TYR A 59 5.33 21.53 -12.09
N LEU A 60 5.55 21.25 -13.38
CA LEU A 60 5.39 19.90 -13.91
C LEU A 60 6.29 18.90 -13.16
N PRO A 61 5.87 17.63 -13.00
CA PRO A 61 6.69 16.60 -12.36
C PRO A 61 8.06 16.50 -13.02
N GLY A 62 9.11 16.79 -12.26
CA GLY A 62 10.46 16.96 -12.79
C GLY A 62 11.55 16.67 -11.75
N PRO A 63 12.79 16.43 -12.22
CA PRO A 63 13.93 16.21 -11.34
C PRO A 63 14.32 17.51 -10.62
N CYS A 64 14.99 17.34 -9.49
CA CYS A 64 15.57 18.42 -8.70
C CYS A 64 17.06 18.61 -9.04
N ASP A 65 17.70 19.65 -8.48
CA ASP A 65 19.15 19.80 -8.62
C ASP A 65 19.87 18.83 -7.66
N ARG A 66 21.08 18.39 -8.01
CA ARG A 66 21.92 17.56 -7.14
C ARG A 66 22.20 18.23 -5.80
N THR A 67 22.26 19.56 -5.78
CA THR A 67 22.55 20.37 -4.60
C THR A 67 21.33 20.61 -3.72
N ASP A 68 20.13 20.23 -4.18
CA ASP A 68 18.92 20.41 -3.39
C ASP A 68 18.94 19.54 -2.12
N PRO A 69 18.46 20.07 -0.98
CA PRO A 69 18.38 19.29 0.24
C PRO A 69 17.55 18.01 0.06
N GLY A 70 18.17 16.86 0.32
CA GLY A 70 17.52 15.55 0.21
C GLY A 70 17.48 14.97 -1.21
N ALA A 71 18.16 15.58 -2.19
CA ALA A 71 18.25 15.06 -3.55
C ALA A 71 18.95 13.69 -3.59
N LYS A 72 18.30 12.71 -4.24
CA LYS A 72 18.85 11.37 -4.51
C LYS A 72 18.64 11.00 -5.96
N ILE A 73 19.57 10.25 -6.54
CA ILE A 73 19.39 9.70 -7.89
C ILE A 73 18.27 8.66 -7.84
N MET A 74 17.21 8.87 -8.62
CA MET A 74 16.04 8.00 -8.72
C MET A 74 15.80 7.62 -10.19
N PRO A 75 15.27 6.41 -10.46
CA PRO A 75 14.90 6.01 -11.80
C PRO A 75 13.50 6.56 -12.17
N PHE A 76 13.41 7.17 -13.34
CA PHE A 76 12.19 7.77 -13.85
C PHE A 76 11.71 7.12 -15.14
N ASN A 77 10.40 7.01 -15.28
CA ASN A 77 9.75 6.95 -16.58
C ASN A 77 9.60 8.39 -17.10
N THR A 78 9.93 8.62 -18.37
CA THR A 78 9.96 9.96 -18.98
C THR A 78 9.05 10.05 -20.19
N PRO A 79 7.71 10.00 -20.02
CA PRO A 79 6.80 10.31 -21.12
C PRO A 79 6.92 11.78 -21.51
N VAL A 80 6.78 12.07 -22.79
CA VAL A 80 6.71 13.44 -23.31
C VAL A 80 5.24 13.86 -23.37
N VAL A 81 4.89 14.98 -22.77
CA VAL A 81 3.59 15.64 -22.92
C VAL A 81 3.72 16.78 -23.90
N ALA A 82 2.74 16.92 -24.80
CA ALA A 82 2.71 18.02 -25.76
C ALA A 82 1.49 18.94 -25.54
N TRP A 83 1.56 20.22 -25.91
CA TRP A 83 0.36 21.09 -26.02
C TRP A 83 0.66 22.31 -26.87
N TRP A 84 -0.37 22.98 -27.38
CA TRP A 84 -0.19 24.27 -28.03
C TRP A 84 -0.23 25.40 -27.00
N ASP A 85 0.82 26.20 -26.99
CA ASP A 85 0.98 27.37 -26.13
C ASP A 85 0.84 28.64 -26.97
N VAL A 86 0.30 29.73 -26.41
CA VAL A 86 0.17 31.02 -27.11
C VAL A 86 1.52 31.63 -27.48
N GLY A 87 2.62 31.17 -26.86
CA GLY A 87 3.99 31.54 -27.22
C GLY A 87 4.54 32.80 -26.54
N TYR A 88 3.72 33.47 -25.72
CA TYR A 88 4.05 34.72 -25.03
C TYR A 88 3.66 34.65 -23.54
N GLU A 89 4.65 34.74 -22.65
CA GLU A 89 4.45 34.95 -21.21
C GLU A 89 4.43 36.45 -20.92
N GLU A 90 3.29 37.12 -21.17
CA GLU A 90 3.08 38.48 -20.64
C GLU A 90 2.53 38.41 -19.22
N ASP A 91 3.42 38.62 -18.23
CA ASP A 91 3.23 39.46 -17.03
C ASP A 91 4.02 38.94 -15.81
N SER A 92 5.36 39.11 -15.79
CA SER A 92 6.16 39.07 -14.54
C SER A 92 7.62 39.53 -14.68
N GLY A 93 7.98 40.32 -15.69
CA GLY A 93 9.31 40.97 -15.74
C GLY A 93 10.50 40.09 -16.15
N ASP A 94 10.32 38.78 -16.32
CA ASP A 94 11.30 37.85 -16.90
C ASP A 94 10.64 36.93 -17.96
N SER A 95 10.05 37.53 -18.99
CA SER A 95 9.30 36.79 -20.03
C SER A 95 10.23 35.95 -20.91
N VAL A 96 10.23 34.63 -20.73
CA VAL A 96 10.91 33.72 -21.66
C VAL A 96 10.04 33.57 -22.91
N LYS A 97 10.45 34.17 -24.03
CA LYS A 97 9.82 33.92 -25.33
C LYS A 97 9.96 32.43 -25.65
N ILE A 98 8.84 31.72 -25.78
CA ILE A 98 8.85 30.31 -26.16
C ILE A 98 9.09 30.28 -27.67
N THR A 99 10.30 29.90 -28.05
CA THR A 99 10.71 29.71 -29.43
C THR A 99 10.77 28.22 -29.75
N GLU A 100 10.91 27.91 -31.03
CA GLU A 100 11.17 26.55 -31.47
C GLU A 100 12.45 25.95 -30.85
N GLU A 101 13.42 26.81 -30.48
CA GLU A 101 14.69 26.43 -29.88
C GLU A 101 14.58 26.06 -28.39
N ASN A 102 13.60 26.58 -27.64
CA ASN A 102 13.46 26.37 -26.19
C ASN A 102 12.15 25.70 -25.76
N ARG A 103 11.39 25.15 -26.72
CA ARG A 103 10.08 24.52 -26.49
C ARG A 103 10.11 23.30 -25.54
N THR A 104 11.29 22.75 -25.25
CA THR A 104 11.50 21.56 -24.41
C THR A 104 12.21 21.84 -23.08
N THR A 105 12.67 23.07 -22.83
CA THR A 105 13.61 23.36 -21.74
C THR A 105 12.97 23.96 -20.48
N THR A 106 11.67 24.27 -20.52
CA THR A 106 10.94 24.87 -19.39
C THR A 106 9.98 23.86 -18.75
N TYR A 107 10.08 23.70 -17.42
CA TYR A 107 9.15 22.88 -16.62
C TYR A 107 7.90 23.67 -16.17
N TYR A 108 7.75 24.90 -16.67
CA TYR A 108 6.64 25.78 -16.37
C TYR A 108 5.42 25.44 -17.22
N HIS A 109 4.21 25.61 -16.68
CA HIS A 109 3.01 25.67 -17.51
C HIS A 109 2.98 27.06 -18.16
N GLY A 110 3.26 27.17 -19.45
CA GLY A 110 3.08 28.45 -20.17
C GLY A 110 1.59 28.85 -20.23
N LYS A 111 1.17 29.58 -21.25
CA LYS A 111 -0.26 29.92 -21.43
C LYS A 111 -0.85 28.97 -22.48
N PRO A 112 -1.39 27.80 -22.09
CA PRO A 112 -1.95 26.85 -23.04
C PRO A 112 -3.14 27.46 -23.81
N ILE A 113 -3.28 27.04 -25.06
CA ILE A 113 -4.39 27.45 -25.92
C ILE A 113 -5.63 26.63 -25.54
N PRO A 114 -6.83 27.25 -25.48
CA PRO A 114 -8.03 26.54 -25.10
C PRO A 114 -8.38 25.37 -26.03
N THR A 115 -8.91 24.28 -25.47
CA THR A 115 -9.26 23.06 -26.24
C THR A 115 -10.25 23.35 -27.36
N GLU A 116 -11.24 24.20 -27.12
CA GLU A 116 -12.27 24.57 -28.09
C GLU A 116 -11.68 25.18 -29.36
N ASP A 117 -10.62 25.99 -29.22
CA ASP A 117 -9.95 26.64 -30.33
C ASP A 117 -9.09 25.66 -31.14
N ILE A 118 -8.46 24.70 -30.46
CA ILE A 118 -7.69 23.63 -31.10
C ILE A 118 -8.63 22.71 -31.89
N VAL A 119 -9.77 22.33 -31.30
CA VAL A 119 -10.80 21.51 -31.97
C VAL A 119 -11.43 22.25 -33.15
N SER A 120 -11.71 23.54 -32.99
CA SER A 120 -12.20 24.37 -34.09
C SER A 120 -11.20 24.43 -35.24
N ALA A 121 -9.90 24.62 -34.97
CA ALA A 121 -8.85 24.63 -35.99
C ALA A 121 -8.71 23.26 -36.67
N ALA A 122 -8.70 22.19 -35.87
CA ALA A 122 -8.62 20.80 -36.29
C ALA A 122 -9.74 20.41 -37.27
N ASN A 123 -10.99 20.77 -36.97
CA ASN A 123 -12.14 20.45 -37.81
C ASN A 123 -12.12 21.17 -39.18
N THR A 124 -11.23 22.16 -39.40
CA THR A 124 -11.03 22.78 -40.71
C THR A 124 -10.05 22.01 -41.61
N ILE A 125 -9.34 21.03 -41.07
CA ILE A 125 -8.32 20.25 -41.78
C ILE A 125 -8.99 18.97 -42.33
N PRO A 126 -8.89 18.69 -43.64
CA PRO A 126 -9.45 17.47 -44.22
C PRO A 126 -8.86 16.20 -43.57
N ASN A 127 -9.70 15.22 -43.23
CA ASN A 127 -9.31 13.96 -42.59
C ASN A 127 -8.60 14.14 -41.23
N PHE A 128 -8.99 15.17 -40.50
CA PHE A 128 -8.58 15.43 -39.12
C PHE A 128 -9.84 15.54 -38.25
N THR A 129 -10.53 14.42 -38.05
CA THR A 129 -11.75 14.36 -37.24
C THR A 129 -11.38 14.21 -35.77
N SER A 130 -11.82 15.16 -34.94
CA SER A 130 -11.97 14.93 -33.49
C SER A 130 -12.93 13.76 -33.27
N ASP A 131 -12.75 12.99 -32.19
CA ASP A 131 -13.64 11.89 -31.87
C ASP A 131 -15.12 12.34 -31.85
N GLU A 132 -16.05 11.39 -32.02
CA GLU A 132 -17.50 11.67 -32.07
C GLU A 132 -18.06 12.32 -30.77
N ASN A 133 -17.23 12.48 -29.73
CA ASN A 133 -17.62 12.96 -28.41
C ASN A 133 -17.30 14.44 -28.16
N GLY A 134 -16.59 15.13 -29.06
CA GLY A 134 -16.35 16.58 -28.95
C GLY A 134 -15.47 16.99 -27.76
N ASN A 135 -14.69 16.07 -27.22
CA ASN A 135 -13.82 16.26 -26.04
C ASN A 135 -12.39 16.73 -26.42
N GLY A 136 -12.11 16.90 -27.72
CA GLY A 136 -10.79 17.28 -28.22
C GLY A 136 -9.74 16.17 -28.26
N MET A 137 -10.14 14.90 -28.13
CA MET A 137 -9.28 13.76 -28.40
C MET A 137 -9.26 13.42 -29.90
N PHE A 138 -8.07 13.17 -30.43
CA PHE A 138 -7.83 12.79 -31.84
C PHE A 138 -7.42 11.32 -31.91
N ASP A 139 -7.91 10.59 -32.91
CA ASP A 139 -7.57 9.17 -33.10
C ASP A 139 -6.07 9.01 -33.42
N ILE A 140 -5.42 8.10 -32.69
CA ILE A 140 -3.97 7.87 -32.64
C ILE A 140 -3.43 7.40 -34.00
N GLY A 141 -4.27 6.78 -34.82
CA GLY A 141 -3.87 6.29 -36.15
C GLY A 141 -3.65 7.40 -37.19
N ASP A 142 -4.07 8.64 -36.90
CA ASP A 142 -4.20 9.69 -37.90
C ASP A 142 -3.27 10.90 -37.70
N ILE A 143 -2.37 10.90 -36.72
CA ILE A 143 -1.53 12.05 -36.38
C ILE A 143 -0.11 11.86 -36.96
N THR A 144 0.24 12.64 -37.98
CA THR A 144 1.60 12.72 -38.55
C THR A 144 2.22 14.10 -38.25
N ASP A 145 3.56 14.21 -38.29
CA ASP A 145 4.27 15.49 -38.14
C ASP A 145 3.76 16.57 -39.12
N GLU A 146 3.36 16.14 -40.32
CA GLU A 146 2.76 16.99 -41.35
C GLU A 146 1.40 17.55 -40.92
N LYS A 147 0.53 16.69 -40.36
CA LYS A 147 -0.79 17.12 -39.83
C LYS A 147 -0.65 18.00 -38.57
N MET A 148 0.30 17.72 -37.69
CA MET A 148 0.59 18.55 -36.50
C MET A 148 1.12 19.94 -36.91
N SER A 149 1.95 20.00 -37.94
CA SER A 149 2.44 21.26 -38.51
C SER A 149 1.31 22.05 -39.15
N ALA A 150 0.44 21.39 -39.93
CA ALA A 150 -0.74 22.02 -40.54
C ALA A 150 -1.72 22.56 -39.49
N LEU A 151 -1.95 21.81 -38.40
CA LEU A 151 -2.76 22.27 -37.27
C LEU A 151 -2.14 23.46 -36.55
N THR A 152 -0.82 23.45 -36.36
CA THR A 152 -0.11 24.58 -35.75
C THR A 152 -0.25 25.85 -36.59
N GLU A 153 -0.13 25.75 -37.92
CA GLU A 153 -0.37 26.89 -38.82
C GLU A 153 -1.81 27.40 -38.76
N LYS A 154 -2.80 26.50 -38.61
CA LYS A 154 -4.19 26.91 -38.42
C LYS A 154 -4.43 27.61 -37.08
N ILE A 155 -3.84 27.10 -36.01
CA ILE A 155 -3.90 27.75 -34.70
C ILE A 155 -3.24 29.15 -34.76
N ARG A 156 -2.19 29.32 -35.57
CA ARG A 156 -1.50 30.60 -35.77
C ARG A 156 -2.36 31.69 -36.42
N GLU A 157 -3.46 31.35 -37.10
CA GLU A 157 -4.40 32.35 -37.60
C GLU A 157 -5.06 33.16 -36.47
N LYS A 158 -5.31 32.52 -35.31
CA LYS A 158 -5.86 33.16 -34.11
C LYS A 158 -4.79 33.54 -33.08
N TYR A 159 -3.72 32.74 -33.00
CA TYR A 159 -2.61 32.89 -32.07
C TYR A 159 -1.28 32.99 -32.84
N PRO A 160 -0.89 34.18 -33.35
CA PRO A 160 0.22 34.35 -34.30
C PRO A 160 1.58 33.77 -33.87
N HIS A 161 1.72 33.51 -32.58
CA HIS A 161 2.93 33.04 -31.94
C HIS A 161 2.81 31.64 -31.37
N ALA A 162 1.75 30.92 -31.71
CA ALA A 162 1.51 29.59 -31.20
C ALA A 162 2.67 28.64 -31.53
N VAL A 163 3.05 27.88 -30.51
CA VAL A 163 4.11 26.88 -30.59
C VAL A 163 3.62 25.58 -29.97
N LEU A 164 3.90 24.47 -30.64
CA LEU A 164 3.72 23.14 -30.05
C LEU A 164 4.85 22.94 -29.05
N ARG A 165 4.49 22.94 -27.77
CA ARG A 165 5.37 22.68 -26.66
C ARG A 165 5.41 21.18 -26.40
N GLU A 166 6.60 20.64 -26.14
CA GLU A 166 6.84 19.22 -25.89
C GLU A 166 7.75 19.10 -24.68
N ILE A 167 7.23 18.63 -23.55
CA ILE A 167 8.00 18.59 -22.30
C ILE A 167 8.06 17.15 -21.78
N PRO A 168 9.27 16.60 -21.59
CA PRO A 168 9.44 15.34 -20.88
C PRO A 168 9.05 15.55 -19.41
N ILE A 169 8.08 14.78 -18.94
CA ILE A 169 7.71 14.76 -17.52
C ILE A 169 8.29 13.52 -16.87
N TYR A 170 8.70 13.64 -15.61
CA TYR A 170 9.46 12.61 -14.92
C TYR A 170 8.59 11.98 -13.84
N PHE A 171 8.20 10.72 -14.05
CA PHE A 171 7.49 9.90 -13.05
C PHE A 171 8.44 8.90 -12.39
N SER A 172 8.66 9.05 -11.09
CA SER A 172 9.49 8.09 -10.37
C SER A 172 8.84 6.71 -10.47
N LEU A 173 9.62 5.67 -10.82
CA LEU A 173 9.11 4.31 -11.00
C LEU A 173 8.56 3.64 -9.72
N SER A 174 8.59 4.35 -8.58
CA SER A 174 7.94 3.95 -7.34
C SER A 174 6.41 4.02 -7.45
N HIS A 175 5.78 2.96 -7.98
CA HIS A 175 4.33 2.76 -8.10
C HIS A 175 3.60 2.57 -6.75
N ASN A 176 3.87 3.41 -5.75
CA ASN A 176 3.13 3.41 -4.48
C ASN A 176 2.09 4.54 -4.37
N VAL A 177 1.77 5.23 -5.48
CA VAL A 177 0.92 6.44 -5.44
C VAL A 177 -0.19 6.48 -6.50
N SER A 178 -0.30 5.50 -7.40
CA SER A 178 -1.29 5.55 -8.49
C SER A 178 -2.06 4.23 -8.64
N PRO A 179 -3.41 4.25 -8.65
CA PRO A 179 -4.29 3.12 -8.96
C PRO A 179 -3.95 2.41 -10.27
N ALA A 180 -4.26 1.11 -10.38
CA ALA A 180 -3.96 0.31 -11.57
C ALA A 180 -4.57 0.90 -12.87
N GLU A 181 -5.75 1.51 -12.78
CA GLU A 181 -6.45 2.17 -13.89
C GLU A 181 -5.65 3.35 -14.45
N GLU A 182 -4.96 4.11 -13.60
CA GLU A 182 -4.08 5.22 -14.01
C GLU A 182 -2.79 4.70 -14.67
N ALA A 183 -2.42 3.45 -14.40
CA ALA A 183 -1.33 2.74 -15.07
C ALA A 183 -1.78 1.92 -16.29
N LEU A 184 -3.01 2.16 -16.80
CA LEU A 184 -3.62 1.46 -17.94
C LEU A 184 -3.82 -0.06 -17.74
N GLY A 185 -3.76 -0.54 -16.51
CA GLY A 185 -4.14 -1.91 -16.13
C GLY A 185 -5.57 -1.95 -15.57
N ASN A 186 -6.28 -3.06 -15.75
CA ASN A 186 -7.60 -3.23 -15.13
C ASN A 186 -7.50 -3.54 -13.63
N SER A 187 -6.37 -4.09 -13.19
CA SER A 187 -6.15 -4.42 -11.78
C SER A 187 -4.67 -4.54 -11.43
N CYS A 188 -4.36 -4.51 -10.13
CA CYS A 188 -3.00 -4.79 -9.65
C CYS A 188 -2.48 -6.17 -10.12
N THR A 189 -3.38 -7.13 -10.40
CA THR A 189 -2.96 -8.48 -10.81
C THR A 189 -2.44 -8.53 -12.24
N ASP A 190 -2.81 -7.59 -13.10
CA ASP A 190 -2.34 -7.55 -14.49
C ASP A 190 -0.82 -7.36 -14.56
N CYS A 191 -0.28 -6.58 -13.62
CA CYS A 191 1.15 -6.34 -13.48
C CYS A 191 1.81 -7.23 -12.42
N HIS A 192 1.13 -7.54 -11.32
CA HIS A 192 1.74 -8.20 -10.16
C HIS A 192 1.36 -9.67 -9.97
N ALA A 193 0.60 -10.31 -10.86
CA ALA A 193 0.32 -11.74 -10.72
C ALA A 193 1.55 -12.63 -10.96
N PRO A 194 1.59 -13.84 -10.37
CA PRO A 194 2.56 -14.85 -10.76
C PRO A 194 2.47 -15.11 -12.27
N GLY A 195 3.60 -14.95 -12.98
CA GLY A 195 3.63 -15.09 -14.43
C GLY A 195 3.08 -13.91 -15.23
N SER A 196 2.83 -12.75 -14.60
CA SER A 196 2.45 -11.53 -15.32
C SER A 196 3.47 -11.19 -16.41
N HIS A 197 2.98 -10.78 -17.58
CA HIS A 197 3.87 -10.39 -18.69
C HIS A 197 4.78 -9.22 -18.26
N PHE A 198 4.29 -8.33 -17.39
CA PHE A 198 5.08 -7.20 -16.91
C PHE A 198 6.36 -7.63 -16.19
N PHE A 199 6.33 -8.50 -15.17
CA PHE A 199 7.57 -8.90 -14.47
C PHE A 199 8.27 -10.11 -15.08
N PHE A 200 7.51 -11.08 -15.60
CA PHE A 200 8.04 -12.37 -16.05
C PHE A 200 8.25 -12.43 -17.55
N GLY A 201 7.73 -11.46 -18.31
CA GLY A 201 8.04 -11.28 -19.72
C GLY A 201 9.53 -11.09 -19.93
N LYS A 202 10.03 -11.60 -21.07
CA LYS A 202 11.44 -11.46 -21.44
C LYS A 202 11.65 -10.08 -22.06
N THR A 203 12.58 -9.33 -21.52
CA THR A 203 13.07 -8.08 -22.09
C THR A 203 14.42 -8.30 -22.72
N ARG A 204 14.62 -7.67 -23.88
CA ARG A 204 15.92 -7.59 -24.54
C ARG A 204 16.81 -6.63 -23.76
N VAL A 205 18.01 -7.07 -23.39
CA VAL A 205 19.05 -6.26 -22.77
C VAL A 205 20.34 -6.38 -23.56
N ARG A 206 20.99 -5.25 -23.79
CA ARG A 206 22.25 -5.18 -24.55
C ARG A 206 23.43 -5.47 -23.63
N ILE A 207 24.13 -6.57 -23.87
CA ILE A 207 25.34 -6.96 -23.14
C ILE A 207 26.55 -6.54 -24.00
N GLY A 208 27.09 -5.36 -23.72
CA GLY A 208 28.29 -4.85 -24.40
C GLY A 208 28.10 -4.46 -25.87
N GLU A 209 29.20 -4.42 -26.61
CA GLU A 209 29.22 -4.05 -28.03
C GLU A 209 28.63 -5.17 -28.91
N GLY A 210 27.29 -5.23 -28.98
CA GLY A 210 26.57 -5.90 -30.07
C GLY A 210 25.93 -7.26 -29.76
N ALA A 211 25.97 -7.74 -28.51
CA ALA A 211 25.24 -8.95 -28.11
C ALA A 211 23.96 -8.61 -27.34
N ASP A 212 22.85 -9.22 -27.74
CA ASP A 212 21.57 -9.14 -27.03
C ASP A 212 21.36 -10.38 -26.16
N ALA A 213 20.87 -10.18 -24.94
CA ALA A 213 20.34 -11.24 -24.10
C ALA A 213 18.89 -10.94 -23.74
N PHE A 214 18.09 -11.98 -23.57
CA PHE A 214 16.72 -11.87 -23.10
C PHE A 214 16.66 -12.29 -21.64
N ILE A 215 16.46 -11.33 -20.74
CA ILE A 215 16.28 -11.58 -19.31
C ILE A 215 14.85 -11.21 -18.90
N PRO A 216 14.28 -11.83 -17.86
CA PRO A 216 12.98 -11.41 -17.34
C PRO A 216 13.00 -9.94 -16.88
N MET A 217 11.90 -9.20 -17.10
CA MET A 217 11.80 -7.78 -16.74
C MET A 217 12.12 -7.52 -15.27
N TYR A 218 11.72 -8.40 -14.34
CA TYR A 218 12.07 -8.22 -12.93
C TYR A 218 13.58 -8.17 -12.71
N ALA A 219 14.34 -8.99 -13.44
CA ALA A 219 15.79 -9.04 -13.34
C ALA A 219 16.41 -7.79 -13.98
N ASN A 220 15.81 -7.29 -15.08
CA ASN A 220 16.19 -6.03 -15.71
C ASN A 220 15.97 -4.82 -14.78
N LEU A 221 14.88 -4.83 -14.01
CA LEU A 221 14.56 -3.83 -12.99
C LEU A 221 15.35 -4.02 -11.67
N ASN A 222 16.31 -4.95 -11.64
CA ASN A 222 17.14 -5.28 -10.49
C ASN A 222 16.35 -5.74 -9.25
N TYR A 223 15.19 -6.39 -9.46
CA TYR A 223 14.44 -7.07 -8.41
C TYR A 223 14.84 -8.53 -8.28
N GLY A 224 14.80 -9.04 -7.05
CA GLY A 224 14.95 -10.46 -6.80
C GLY A 224 13.68 -11.24 -7.19
N LEU A 225 13.83 -12.45 -7.73
CA LEU A 225 12.69 -13.33 -8.05
C LEU A 225 11.81 -13.60 -6.82
N SER A 226 12.41 -13.76 -5.64
CA SER A 226 11.69 -13.94 -4.38
C SER A 226 10.88 -12.70 -3.98
N GLU A 227 11.38 -11.50 -4.27
CA GLU A 227 10.71 -10.23 -3.94
C GLU A 227 9.46 -10.05 -4.78
N VAL A 228 9.57 -10.32 -6.08
CA VAL A 228 8.47 -10.25 -7.05
C VAL A 228 7.41 -11.30 -6.71
N ASN A 229 7.80 -12.54 -6.42
CA ASN A 229 6.87 -13.59 -6.05
C ASN A 229 6.15 -13.31 -4.73
N LEU A 230 6.85 -12.82 -3.72
CA LEU A 230 6.24 -12.49 -2.44
C LEU A 230 5.24 -11.34 -2.58
N HIS A 231 5.59 -10.33 -3.37
CA HIS A 231 4.70 -9.24 -3.70
C HIS A 231 3.48 -9.72 -4.50
N ALA A 232 3.68 -10.63 -5.45
CA ALA A 232 2.60 -11.25 -6.22
C ALA A 232 1.61 -12.01 -5.32
N ILE A 233 2.11 -12.79 -4.37
CA ILE A 233 1.28 -13.48 -3.36
C ILE A 233 0.47 -12.47 -2.54
N ARG A 234 1.08 -11.36 -2.13
CA ARG A 234 0.39 -10.31 -1.37
C ARG A 234 -0.78 -9.72 -2.17
N GLU A 235 -0.56 -9.35 -3.43
CA GLU A 235 -1.57 -8.69 -4.27
C GLU A 235 -2.66 -9.65 -4.77
N THR A 236 -2.29 -10.85 -5.22
CA THR A 236 -3.24 -11.80 -5.82
C THR A 236 -3.99 -12.66 -4.80
N PHE A 237 -3.34 -12.96 -3.67
CA PHE A 237 -3.91 -13.87 -2.68
C PHE A 237 -4.27 -13.12 -1.40
N VAL A 238 -3.29 -12.51 -0.72
CA VAL A 238 -3.51 -11.99 0.63
C VAL A 238 -4.51 -10.83 0.65
N LYS A 239 -4.38 -9.84 -0.24
CA LYS A 239 -5.32 -8.71 -0.30
C LYS A 239 -6.77 -9.15 -0.55
N PRO A 240 -7.10 -9.88 -1.63
CA PRO A 240 -8.47 -10.33 -1.87
C PRO A 240 -8.96 -11.29 -0.79
N PHE A 241 -8.11 -12.21 -0.34
CA PHE A 241 -8.50 -13.25 0.60
C PHE A 241 -8.62 -12.76 2.04
N PHE A 242 -7.96 -11.67 2.44
CA PHE A 242 -7.95 -11.24 3.84
C PHE A 242 -9.35 -10.97 4.41
N LEU A 243 -10.21 -10.31 3.63
CA LEU A 243 -11.61 -10.07 4.03
C LEU A 243 -12.37 -11.40 4.17
N TRP A 244 -12.17 -12.33 3.22
CA TRP A 244 -12.72 -13.68 3.30
C TRP A 244 -12.20 -14.45 4.50
N LEU A 245 -10.90 -14.39 4.79
CA LEU A 245 -10.28 -15.01 5.95
C LEU A 245 -10.93 -14.51 7.25
N THR A 246 -11.17 -13.20 7.35
CA THR A 246 -11.86 -12.60 8.49
C THR A 246 -13.27 -13.16 8.65
N LEU A 247 -14.04 -13.22 7.54
CA LEU A 247 -15.38 -13.83 7.53
C LEU A 247 -15.35 -15.33 7.86
N ILE A 248 -14.36 -16.07 7.36
CA ILE A 248 -14.16 -17.49 7.66
C ILE A 248 -13.88 -17.70 9.14
N ILE A 249 -13.05 -16.86 9.77
CA ILE A 249 -12.75 -16.98 11.20
C ILE A 249 -13.99 -16.70 12.04
N ILE A 250 -14.76 -15.67 11.68
CA ILE A 250 -16.04 -15.35 12.33
C ILE A 250 -17.04 -16.50 12.15
N GLY A 251 -17.18 -17.02 10.93
CA GLY A 251 -18.04 -18.16 10.61
C GLY A 251 -17.62 -19.44 11.34
N ALA A 252 -16.34 -19.76 11.36
CA ALA A 252 -15.80 -20.90 12.10
C ALA A 252 -16.02 -20.76 13.61
N SER A 253 -15.86 -19.54 14.14
CA SER A 253 -16.15 -19.24 15.55
C SER A 253 -17.64 -19.42 15.88
N LEU A 254 -18.53 -19.02 14.96
CA LEU A 254 -19.97 -19.21 15.09
C LEU A 254 -20.35 -20.70 15.01
N ILE A 255 -19.82 -21.42 14.02
CA ILE A 255 -20.02 -22.88 13.86
C ILE A 255 -19.54 -23.61 15.12
N HIS A 256 -18.34 -23.28 15.61
CA HIS A 256 -17.82 -23.84 16.86
C HIS A 256 -18.76 -23.53 18.04
N PHE A 257 -19.26 -22.29 18.14
CA PHE A 257 -20.19 -21.91 19.19
C PHE A 257 -21.51 -22.69 19.13
N ILE A 258 -22.07 -22.90 17.94
CA ILE A 258 -23.31 -23.66 17.75
C ILE A 258 -23.09 -25.15 18.04
N ALA A 259 -21.99 -25.73 17.55
CA ALA A 259 -21.71 -27.15 17.66
C ALA A 259 -21.27 -27.57 19.07
N PHE A 260 -20.43 -26.79 19.74
CA PHE A 260 -19.79 -27.16 21.01
C PHE A 260 -20.21 -26.29 22.19
N GLY A 261 -20.73 -25.08 21.93
CA GLY A 261 -21.15 -24.14 22.97
C GLY A 261 -19.97 -23.52 23.72
N ARG A 262 -20.29 -22.93 24.89
CA ARG A 262 -19.27 -22.41 25.81
C ARG A 262 -18.74 -23.50 26.71
N LYS A 263 -17.45 -23.43 27.02
CA LYS A 263 -16.84 -24.21 28.10
C LYS A 263 -17.27 -23.59 29.44
N LYS A 264 -18.33 -24.16 30.01
CA LYS A 264 -19.00 -23.65 31.22
C LYS A 264 -18.13 -23.80 32.47
N VAL A 265 -18.27 -22.90 33.43
CA VAL A 265 -17.71 -23.07 34.78
C VAL A 265 -18.82 -22.97 35.81
N TYR A 266 -18.97 -24.02 36.60
CA TYR A 266 -19.86 -24.02 37.75
C TYR A 266 -19.15 -23.31 38.91
N VAL A 267 -19.67 -22.14 39.25
CA VAL A 267 -19.23 -21.32 40.38
C VAL A 267 -20.25 -21.55 41.49
N ALA A 268 -19.79 -21.92 42.69
CA ALA A 268 -20.70 -22.19 43.80
C ALA A 268 -21.45 -20.92 44.21
N GLU A 269 -22.67 -21.09 44.75
CA GLU A 269 -23.44 -19.96 45.25
C GLU A 269 -22.68 -19.25 46.38
N GLY A 270 -22.50 -17.93 46.24
CA GLY A 270 -21.68 -17.12 47.16
C GLY A 270 -20.17 -17.14 46.93
N GLU A 271 -19.65 -17.94 45.99
CA GLU A 271 -18.20 -17.95 45.68
C GLU A 271 -17.78 -16.58 45.12
N ARG A 272 -16.72 -16.00 45.71
CA ARG A 272 -16.14 -14.73 45.27
C ARG A 272 -14.88 -14.98 44.45
N PRO A 273 -14.58 -14.14 43.43
CA PRO A 273 -13.38 -14.28 42.62
C PRO A 273 -12.15 -13.71 43.37
N THR A 274 -11.58 -14.50 44.28
CA THR A 274 -10.46 -14.14 45.15
C THR A 274 -9.09 -14.45 44.55
N VAL A 275 -9.00 -15.38 43.60
CA VAL A 275 -7.73 -15.84 43.03
C VAL A 275 -7.13 -14.75 42.12
N ILE A 276 -5.90 -14.29 42.40
CA ILE A 276 -5.24 -13.26 41.59
C ILE A 276 -4.62 -13.92 40.35
N ARG A 277 -5.17 -13.62 39.18
CA ARG A 277 -4.69 -14.14 37.89
C ARG A 277 -3.69 -13.22 37.21
N HIS A 278 -3.94 -11.91 37.27
CA HIS A 278 -3.09 -10.88 36.68
C HIS A 278 -3.02 -9.63 37.57
N GLY A 279 -1.79 -9.20 37.90
CA GLY A 279 -1.54 -7.97 38.65
C GLY A 279 -1.93 -6.70 37.86
N GLY A 280 -2.02 -5.56 38.54
CA GLY A 280 -2.40 -4.28 37.92
C GLY A 280 -1.50 -3.87 36.75
N PHE A 281 -0.18 -3.95 36.94
CA PHE A 281 0.80 -3.67 35.88
C PHE A 281 0.62 -4.59 34.66
N GLN A 282 0.37 -5.88 34.89
CA GLN A 282 0.21 -6.83 33.78
C GLN A 282 -1.02 -6.52 32.92
N ARG A 283 -2.11 -6.09 33.58
CA ARG A 283 -3.34 -5.66 32.90
C ARG A 283 -3.14 -4.36 32.13
N PHE A 284 -2.41 -3.41 32.69
CA PHE A 284 -2.09 -2.15 32.02
C PHE A 284 -1.28 -2.39 30.73
N ILE A 285 -0.22 -3.20 30.79
CA ILE A 285 0.58 -3.54 29.60
C ILE A 285 -0.26 -4.28 28.56
N HIS A 286 -1.15 -5.20 28.98
CA HIS A 286 -2.07 -5.84 28.06
C HIS A 286 -3.04 -4.85 27.40
N LEU A 287 -3.55 -3.87 28.16
CA LEU A 287 -4.41 -2.81 27.61
C LEU A 287 -3.66 -1.96 26.57
N LEU A 288 -2.39 -1.62 26.84
CA LEU A 288 -1.54 -0.93 25.85
C LEU A 288 -1.38 -1.76 24.57
N ASN A 289 -1.15 -3.08 24.68
CA ASN A 289 -1.12 -3.96 23.51
C ASN A 289 -2.43 -3.93 22.74
N ILE A 290 -3.59 -4.01 23.41
CA ILE A 290 -4.90 -3.99 22.75
C ILE A 290 -5.06 -2.69 21.95
N ILE A 291 -4.88 -1.54 22.61
CA ILE A 291 -5.14 -0.24 22.00
C ILE A 291 -4.20 -0.01 20.82
N SER A 292 -2.90 -0.25 21.01
CA SER A 292 -1.91 -0.07 19.94
C SER A 292 -2.12 -1.04 18.78
N PHE A 293 -2.42 -2.31 19.05
CA PHE A 293 -2.68 -3.30 17.99
C PHE A 293 -3.92 -2.94 17.18
N VAL A 294 -5.02 -2.51 17.81
CA VAL A 294 -6.24 -2.09 17.10
C VAL A 294 -5.95 -0.88 16.21
N MET A 295 -5.24 0.13 16.72
CA MET A 295 -4.89 1.32 15.94
C MET A 295 -3.97 0.98 14.76
N LEU A 296 -2.96 0.12 14.97
CA LEU A 296 -2.08 -0.38 13.92
C LEU A 296 -2.83 -1.18 12.86
N THR A 297 -3.80 -1.98 13.29
CA THR A 297 -4.66 -2.76 12.40
C THR A 297 -5.47 -1.83 11.49
N ILE A 298 -6.17 -0.85 12.07
CA ILE A 298 -7.00 0.11 11.31
C ILE A 298 -6.16 0.91 10.31
N THR A 299 -5.07 1.52 10.79
CA THR A 299 -4.20 2.37 9.97
C THR A 299 -3.45 1.55 8.89
N GLY A 300 -2.96 0.35 9.24
CA GLY A 300 -2.28 -0.55 8.31
C GLY A 300 -3.21 -1.07 7.21
N PHE A 301 -4.44 -1.48 7.54
CA PHE A 301 -5.40 -1.92 6.53
C PHE A 301 -5.86 -0.80 5.61
N SER A 302 -6.04 0.41 6.15
CA SER A 302 -6.36 1.58 5.35
C SER A 302 -5.26 1.87 4.32
N ARG A 303 -3.99 1.66 4.68
CA ARG A 303 -2.86 1.77 3.74
C ARG A 303 -2.83 0.62 2.72
N MET A 304 -3.17 -0.60 3.15
CA MET A 304 -3.12 -1.80 2.29
C MET A 304 -4.20 -1.82 1.20
N PHE A 305 -5.41 -1.34 1.52
CA PHE A 305 -6.54 -1.29 0.58
C PHE A 305 -6.73 0.08 -0.07
N ALA A 306 -6.01 1.10 0.40
CA ALA A 306 -5.99 2.46 -0.14
C ALA A 306 -7.35 3.15 -0.38
N PRO A 307 -8.41 2.98 0.45
CA PRO A 307 -9.55 3.88 0.36
C PRO A 307 -9.12 5.24 0.92
N ASN A 308 -8.64 6.15 0.05
CA ASN A 308 -8.26 7.52 0.43
C ASN A 308 -9.36 8.19 1.26
N PHE A 309 -10.63 7.90 0.94
CA PHE A 309 -11.80 8.36 1.69
C PHE A 309 -11.74 8.09 3.21
N PHE A 310 -11.35 6.89 3.65
CA PHE A 310 -11.34 6.58 5.08
C PHE A 310 -10.22 7.33 5.81
N ALA A 311 -9.04 7.42 5.18
CA ALA A 311 -7.91 8.16 5.72
C ALA A 311 -8.23 9.66 5.81
N ASP A 312 -8.85 10.22 4.78
CA ASP A 312 -9.26 11.62 4.73
C ASP A 312 -10.34 11.93 5.77
N TRP A 313 -11.36 11.07 5.90
CA TRP A 313 -12.48 11.29 6.81
C TRP A 313 -12.10 11.16 8.30
N VAL A 314 -11.29 10.15 8.66
CA VAL A 314 -10.97 9.85 10.06
C VAL A 314 -9.72 10.57 10.54
N PHE A 315 -8.70 10.68 9.68
CA PHE A 315 -7.38 11.18 10.06
C PHE A 315 -7.01 12.51 9.40
N GLY A 316 -7.86 13.04 8.51
CA GLY A 316 -7.57 14.27 7.77
C GLY A 316 -6.49 14.11 6.70
N GLY A 317 -6.19 12.88 6.30
CA GLY A 317 -5.22 12.58 5.24
C GLY A 317 -4.39 11.32 5.51
N MET A 318 -3.87 10.76 4.42
CA MET A 318 -3.02 9.57 4.43
C MET A 318 -1.70 9.77 5.20
N ASP A 319 -1.11 10.97 5.14
CA ASP A 319 0.13 11.29 5.85
C ASP A 319 -0.08 11.32 7.36
N THR A 320 -1.15 11.97 7.81
CA THR A 320 -1.52 12.01 9.23
C THR A 320 -1.80 10.61 9.77
N MET A 321 -2.53 9.78 9.01
CA MET A 321 -2.77 8.39 9.36
C MET A 321 -1.48 7.58 9.48
N SER A 322 -0.51 7.80 8.58
CA SER A 322 0.79 7.13 8.60
C SER A 322 1.60 7.53 9.84
N ASN A 323 1.55 8.81 10.25
CA ASN A 323 2.16 9.26 11.50
C ASN A 323 1.56 8.55 12.72
N TRP A 324 0.24 8.38 12.76
CA TRP A 324 -0.41 7.59 13.81
C TRP A 324 0.04 6.13 13.82
N HIS A 325 0.21 5.52 12.64
CA HIS A 325 0.75 4.17 12.53
C HIS A 325 2.14 4.06 13.16
N TYR A 326 3.03 5.02 12.92
CA TYR A 326 4.37 5.04 13.51
C TYR A 326 4.33 5.22 15.03
N ILE A 327 3.51 6.14 15.54
CA ILE A 327 3.36 6.39 16.98
C ILE A 327 2.88 5.12 17.71
N PHE A 328 1.79 4.52 17.23
CA PHE A 328 1.28 3.28 17.83
C PHE A 328 2.22 2.08 17.61
N GLY A 329 3.00 2.08 16.53
CA GLY A 329 4.07 1.12 16.29
C GLY A 329 5.14 1.16 17.37
N ALA A 330 5.58 2.37 17.76
CA ALA A 330 6.52 2.55 18.86
C ALA A 330 5.93 2.09 20.20
N VAL A 331 4.67 2.43 20.50
CA VAL A 331 3.98 1.98 21.71
C VAL A 331 3.89 0.45 21.75
N PHE A 332 3.46 -0.18 20.66
CA PHE A 332 3.34 -1.63 20.55
C PHE A 332 4.69 -2.34 20.72
N THR A 333 5.75 -1.75 20.16
CA THR A 333 7.12 -2.27 20.29
C THR A 333 7.55 -2.35 21.74
N VAL A 334 7.36 -1.27 22.50
CA VAL A 334 7.71 -1.24 23.92
C VAL A 334 6.82 -2.21 24.72
N SER A 335 5.51 -2.20 24.47
CA SER A 335 4.57 -3.02 25.24
C SER A 335 4.73 -4.52 24.98
N ILE A 336 5.07 -4.94 23.76
CA ILE A 336 5.30 -6.36 23.45
C ILE A 336 6.60 -6.89 24.07
N VAL A 337 7.66 -6.07 24.12
CA VAL A 337 8.91 -6.43 24.81
C VAL A 337 8.66 -6.62 26.31
N ILE A 338 7.90 -5.70 26.94
CA ILE A 338 7.52 -5.84 28.35
C ILE A 338 6.65 -7.09 28.56
N THR A 339 5.73 -7.36 27.64
CA THR A 339 4.86 -8.56 27.68
C THR A 339 5.68 -9.85 27.64
N PHE A 340 6.70 -9.91 26.79
CA PHE A 340 7.62 -11.03 26.73
C PHE A 340 8.30 -11.24 28.09
N ILE A 341 8.93 -10.21 28.65
CA ILE A 341 9.62 -10.29 29.94
C ILE A 341 8.67 -10.75 31.06
N MET A 342 7.45 -10.22 31.08
CA MET A 342 6.44 -10.54 32.11
C MET A 342 5.98 -12.00 32.07
N TRP A 343 5.80 -12.60 30.89
CA TRP A 343 5.10 -13.88 30.74
C TRP A 343 5.95 -15.01 30.17
N VAL A 344 7.20 -14.78 29.76
CA VAL A 344 8.05 -15.82 29.18
C VAL A 344 8.22 -17.03 30.11
N LYS A 345 8.44 -16.80 31.42
CA LYS A 345 8.62 -17.89 32.39
C LYS A 345 7.39 -18.78 32.49
N ASP A 346 6.21 -18.15 32.61
CA ASP A 346 4.91 -18.83 32.70
C ASP A 346 4.51 -19.49 31.36
N SER A 347 5.10 -19.03 30.24
CA SER A 347 4.79 -19.49 28.88
C SER A 347 5.75 -20.56 28.36
N THR A 348 6.62 -21.10 29.22
CA THR A 348 7.49 -22.22 28.86
C THR A 348 6.70 -23.52 28.71
N PHE A 349 6.99 -24.28 27.65
CA PHE A 349 6.36 -25.59 27.44
C PHE A 349 6.80 -26.60 28.51
N LYS A 350 5.86 -27.41 28.98
CA LYS A 350 6.00 -28.46 29.99
C LYS A 350 5.51 -29.80 29.41
N LYS A 351 5.86 -30.92 30.05
CA LYS A 351 5.53 -32.26 29.53
C LYS A 351 4.01 -32.48 29.45
N GLU A 352 3.27 -31.85 30.36
CA GLU A 352 1.82 -31.92 30.50
C GLU A 352 1.09 -31.21 29.35
N ASP A 353 1.73 -30.23 28.71
CA ASP A 353 1.17 -29.50 27.56
C ASP A 353 0.87 -30.45 26.39
N TRP A 354 1.60 -31.56 26.27
CA TRP A 354 1.35 -32.56 25.24
C TRP A 354 -0.02 -33.23 25.39
N LYS A 355 -0.49 -33.42 26.64
CA LYS A 355 -1.83 -33.94 26.90
C LYS A 355 -2.90 -32.92 26.49
N TRP A 356 -2.64 -31.64 26.74
CA TRP A 356 -3.51 -30.55 26.30
C TRP A 356 -3.58 -30.48 24.76
N LEU A 357 -2.45 -30.60 24.07
CA LEU A 357 -2.40 -30.53 22.60
C LEU A 357 -3.14 -31.71 21.95
N LYS A 358 -2.96 -32.93 22.47
CA LYS A 358 -3.69 -34.11 21.96
C LYS A 358 -5.20 -34.00 22.10
N SER A 359 -5.68 -33.26 23.09
CA SER A 359 -7.11 -33.02 23.32
C SER A 359 -7.60 -31.70 22.73
N LEU A 360 -6.70 -30.88 22.15
CA LEU A 360 -6.96 -29.51 21.70
C LEU A 360 -7.73 -28.70 22.75
N GLY A 361 -7.37 -28.84 24.02
CA GLY A 361 -8.05 -28.17 25.13
C GLY A 361 -9.51 -28.59 25.37
N GLY A 362 -9.98 -29.64 24.70
CA GLY A 362 -11.37 -30.09 24.73
C GLY A 362 -12.33 -29.15 24.02
N TYR A 363 -11.83 -28.36 23.06
CA TYR A 363 -12.66 -27.42 22.29
C TYR A 363 -13.45 -28.12 21.16
N LEU A 364 -12.86 -29.14 20.54
CA LEU A 364 -13.51 -29.88 19.45
C LEU A 364 -14.25 -31.15 19.90
N TRP A 365 -14.03 -31.59 21.14
CA TRP A 365 -14.77 -32.70 21.75
C TRP A 365 -14.67 -32.62 23.28
N LYS A 366 -15.68 -33.15 23.98
CA LYS A 366 -15.68 -33.16 25.45
C LYS A 366 -14.56 -34.06 25.95
N THR A 367 -13.67 -33.46 26.75
CA THR A 367 -12.60 -34.16 27.46
C THR A 367 -12.57 -33.61 28.88
N ASP A 368 -12.69 -34.49 29.86
CA ASP A 368 -12.59 -34.13 31.27
C ASP A 368 -11.12 -34.04 31.69
N ASP A 369 -10.83 -33.18 32.67
CA ASP A 369 -9.55 -33.03 33.35
C ASP A 369 -8.31 -32.94 32.44
N ILE A 370 -8.23 -31.85 31.67
CA ILE A 370 -7.02 -31.52 30.91
C ILE A 370 -6.06 -30.74 31.82
N PRO A 371 -4.93 -31.33 32.24
CA PRO A 371 -4.00 -30.65 33.13
C PRO A 371 -3.40 -29.41 32.46
N SER A 372 -3.38 -28.31 33.19
CA SER A 372 -2.78 -27.07 32.72
C SER A 372 -2.18 -26.28 33.87
N HIS A 373 -1.01 -25.70 33.63
CA HIS A 373 -0.43 -24.69 34.52
C HIS A 373 -1.15 -23.35 34.36
N LYS A 374 -0.56 -22.26 34.88
CA LYS A 374 -1.09 -20.90 34.78
C LYS A 374 -1.53 -20.54 33.36
N PHE A 375 -0.72 -20.86 32.35
CA PHE A 375 -1.12 -20.83 30.95
C PHE A 375 -1.24 -22.26 30.41
N ASN A 376 -2.28 -22.50 29.61
CA ASN A 376 -2.44 -23.76 28.89
C ASN A 376 -1.61 -23.79 27.61
N ALA A 377 -1.45 -24.96 26.99
CA ALA A 377 -0.59 -25.10 25.81
C ALA A 377 -1.01 -24.21 24.64
N GLY A 378 -2.32 -24.01 24.40
CA GLY A 378 -2.82 -23.07 23.39
C GLY A 378 -2.45 -21.62 23.68
N GLN A 379 -2.56 -21.18 24.93
CA GLN A 379 -2.11 -19.85 25.36
C GLN A 379 -0.59 -19.67 25.22
N LYS A 380 0.19 -20.72 25.46
CA LYS A 380 1.65 -20.71 25.26
C LYS A 380 2.02 -20.60 23.78
N ILE A 381 1.35 -21.36 22.90
CA ILE A 381 1.52 -21.24 21.45
C ILE A 381 1.18 -19.81 21.01
N TYR A 382 0.05 -19.27 21.46
CA TYR A 382 -0.35 -17.91 21.15
C TYR A 382 0.70 -16.88 21.61
N PHE A 383 1.22 -17.02 22.83
CA PHE A 383 2.30 -16.16 23.34
C PHE A 383 3.52 -16.19 22.42
N TRP A 384 4.02 -17.37 22.06
CA TRP A 384 5.21 -17.48 21.22
C TRP A 384 4.99 -16.97 19.79
N LEU A 385 3.84 -17.26 19.19
CA LEU A 385 3.47 -16.70 17.87
C LEU A 385 3.36 -15.18 17.92
N THR A 386 2.75 -14.63 18.98
CA THR A 386 2.67 -13.18 19.20
C THR A 386 4.06 -12.55 19.30
N VAL A 387 5.00 -13.18 20.01
CA VAL A 387 6.38 -12.69 20.13
C VAL A 387 7.11 -12.76 18.78
N ILE A 388 6.98 -13.85 18.04
CA ILE A 388 7.62 -14.04 16.73
C ILE A 388 7.07 -13.04 15.71
N PHE A 389 5.74 -12.98 15.56
CA PHE A 389 5.11 -12.03 14.65
C PHE A 389 5.38 -10.59 15.08
N GLY A 390 5.31 -10.28 16.38
CA GLY A 390 5.68 -8.98 16.93
C GLY A 390 7.10 -8.58 16.55
N LEU A 391 8.08 -9.48 16.68
CA LEU A 391 9.46 -9.22 16.29
C LEU A 391 9.59 -8.93 14.79
N ILE A 392 8.94 -9.72 13.93
CA ILE A 392 8.95 -9.49 12.48
C ILE A 392 8.32 -8.13 12.14
N MET A 393 7.20 -7.80 12.77
CA MET A 393 6.51 -6.51 12.59
C MET A 393 7.36 -5.33 13.04
N ILE A 394 8.09 -5.46 14.15
CA ILE A 394 9.02 -4.43 14.65
C ILE A 394 10.16 -4.24 13.66
N ILE A 395 10.84 -5.32 13.24
CA ILE A 395 11.98 -5.24 12.32
C ILE A 395 11.54 -4.59 11.02
N THR A 396 10.49 -5.13 10.38
CA THR A 396 9.99 -4.61 9.11
C THR A 396 9.44 -3.18 9.24
N GLY A 397 8.73 -2.86 10.32
CA GLY A 397 8.20 -1.52 10.60
C GLY A 397 9.29 -0.46 10.78
N ILE A 398 10.33 -0.76 11.57
CA ILE A 398 11.47 0.14 11.77
C ILE A 398 12.24 0.32 10.45
N THR A 399 12.46 -0.76 9.69
CA THR A 399 13.12 -0.67 8.38
C THR A 399 12.37 0.27 7.45
N MET A 400 11.03 0.16 7.36
CA MET A 400 10.23 1.08 6.53
C MET A 400 10.20 2.52 7.06
N ALA A 401 10.28 2.71 8.38
CA ALA A 401 10.28 4.04 8.99
C ALA A 401 11.60 4.80 8.80
N LEU A 402 12.72 4.08 8.67
CA LEU A 402 14.07 4.68 8.59
C LEU A 402 14.64 4.75 7.17
N MET A 403 14.10 3.97 6.24
CA MET A 403 14.56 3.94 4.85
C MET A 403 13.62 4.74 3.96
N ASP A 404 14.15 5.64 3.13
CA ASP A 404 13.33 6.38 2.17
C ASP A 404 12.79 5.50 1.03
N ASN A 405 13.42 4.35 0.78
CA ASN A 405 12.96 3.37 -0.20
C ASN A 405 13.31 1.95 0.29
N PRO A 406 12.55 1.41 1.26
CA PRO A 406 12.78 0.06 1.76
C PRO A 406 12.46 -0.97 0.67
N TRP A 407 13.18 -2.09 0.67
CA TRP A 407 12.97 -3.14 -0.32
C TRP A 407 11.51 -3.62 -0.34
N GLN A 408 10.98 -3.91 -1.53
CA GLN A 408 9.59 -4.37 -1.70
C GLN A 408 9.28 -5.65 -0.92
N PHE A 409 10.31 -6.46 -0.68
CA PHE A 409 10.25 -7.62 0.20
C PHE A 409 9.80 -7.26 1.63
N ILE A 410 10.28 -6.15 2.19
CA ILE A 410 9.95 -5.70 3.54
C ILE A 410 8.47 -5.31 3.63
N HIS A 411 7.99 -4.50 2.69
CA HIS A 411 6.58 -4.12 2.61
C HIS A 411 5.66 -5.35 2.51
N SER A 412 6.04 -6.31 1.66
CA SER A 412 5.22 -7.50 1.45
C SER A 412 5.23 -8.42 2.66
N THR A 413 6.39 -8.62 3.28
CA THR A 413 6.51 -9.38 4.53
C THR A 413 5.67 -8.76 5.64
N HIS A 414 5.75 -7.44 5.82
CA HIS A 414 4.99 -6.72 6.84
C HIS A 414 3.47 -6.93 6.66
N ALA A 415 2.95 -6.74 5.45
CA ALA A 415 1.53 -6.89 5.17
C ALA A 415 1.02 -8.34 5.35
N ILE A 416 1.80 -9.34 4.92
CA ILE A 416 1.44 -10.76 5.05
C ILE A 416 1.43 -11.17 6.52
N VAL A 417 2.48 -10.83 7.26
CA VAL A 417 2.57 -11.16 8.70
C VAL A 417 1.50 -10.43 9.50
N ALA A 418 1.24 -9.15 9.21
CA ALA A 418 0.15 -8.40 9.83
C ALA A 418 -1.20 -9.11 9.63
N SER A 419 -1.49 -9.56 8.41
CA SER A 419 -2.74 -10.25 8.06
C SER A 419 -2.94 -11.54 8.88
N VAL A 420 -1.89 -12.36 8.99
CA VAL A 420 -1.92 -13.59 9.80
C VAL A 420 -2.01 -13.28 11.29
N PHE A 421 -1.31 -12.24 11.75
CA PHE A 421 -1.32 -11.84 13.16
C PHE A 421 -2.72 -11.35 13.57
N VAL A 422 -3.39 -10.55 12.74
CA VAL A 422 -4.78 -10.13 12.97
C VAL A 422 -5.72 -11.32 13.03
N ALA A 423 -5.62 -12.26 12.09
CA ALA A 423 -6.40 -13.51 12.11
C ALA A 423 -6.22 -14.30 13.42
N MET A 424 -4.99 -14.41 13.91
CA MET A 424 -4.67 -15.07 15.17
C MET A 424 -5.30 -14.33 16.38
N VAL A 425 -5.24 -12.99 16.40
CA VAL A 425 -5.84 -12.16 17.46
C VAL A 425 -7.36 -12.30 17.49
N LEU A 426 -8.02 -12.42 16.33
CA LEU A 426 -9.46 -12.68 16.26
C LEU A 426 -9.83 -14.02 16.91
N GLY A 427 -9.06 -15.08 16.66
CA GLY A 427 -9.23 -16.37 17.33
C GLY A 427 -9.05 -16.27 18.85
N HIS A 428 -8.03 -15.53 19.31
CA HIS A 428 -7.81 -15.27 20.74
C HIS A 428 -8.95 -14.47 21.38
N LEU A 429 -9.49 -13.49 20.66
CA LEU A 429 -10.64 -12.69 21.09
C LEU A 429 -11.87 -13.58 21.28
N TYR A 430 -12.17 -14.45 20.32
CA TYR A 430 -13.27 -15.41 20.41
C TYR A 430 -13.13 -16.33 21.63
N LEU A 431 -11.95 -16.94 21.82
CA LEU A 431 -11.71 -17.86 22.93
C LEU A 431 -11.83 -17.17 24.30
N SER A 432 -11.45 -15.89 24.38
CA SER A 432 -11.40 -15.14 25.64
C SER A 432 -12.73 -14.48 26.00
N LEU A 433 -13.50 -14.02 25.01
CA LEU A 433 -14.79 -13.34 25.22
C LEU A 433 -15.97 -14.31 25.25
N ILE A 434 -15.95 -15.32 24.38
CA ILE A 434 -17.15 -16.12 24.07
C ILE A 434 -16.96 -17.57 24.50
N ALA A 435 -15.89 -18.24 24.05
CA ALA A 435 -15.77 -19.68 24.20
C ALA A 435 -15.58 -20.14 25.66
N ASN A 436 -14.86 -19.36 26.49
CA ASN A 436 -14.57 -19.71 27.88
C ASN A 436 -15.27 -18.77 28.86
N GLU A 437 -16.24 -19.29 29.60
CA GLU A 437 -17.03 -18.47 30.53
C GLU A 437 -16.17 -17.86 31.63
N LYS A 438 -16.54 -16.63 32.03
CA LYS A 438 -15.96 -15.88 33.16
C LYS A 438 -14.44 -15.57 33.02
N THR A 439 -13.83 -15.87 31.87
CA THR A 439 -12.40 -15.63 31.58
C THR A 439 -12.08 -14.15 31.39
N ILE A 440 -12.97 -13.36 30.79
CA ILE A 440 -12.77 -11.92 30.51
C ILE A 440 -12.36 -11.13 31.76
N ARG A 441 -12.88 -11.51 32.93
CA ARG A 441 -12.56 -10.89 34.22
C ARG A 441 -11.06 -10.96 34.54
N ALA A 442 -10.38 -12.02 34.11
CA ALA A 442 -8.96 -12.22 34.37
C ALA A 442 -8.12 -11.03 33.88
N ILE A 443 -8.47 -10.43 32.74
CA ILE A 443 -7.66 -9.35 32.15
C ILE A 443 -8.16 -7.95 32.50
N PHE A 444 -9.47 -7.75 32.68
CA PHE A 444 -10.01 -6.43 33.06
C PHE A 444 -9.96 -6.19 34.56
N ILE A 445 -10.25 -7.20 35.38
CA ILE A 445 -10.32 -7.06 36.86
C ILE A 445 -9.12 -7.69 37.55
N GLY A 446 -8.50 -8.72 36.95
CA GLY A 446 -7.28 -9.34 37.48
C GLY A 446 -7.53 -10.54 38.39
N THR A 447 -8.78 -10.78 38.80
CA THR A 447 -9.14 -11.91 39.68
C THR A 447 -10.09 -12.90 39.01
N VAL A 448 -10.00 -14.17 39.38
CA VAL A 448 -10.83 -15.27 38.87
C VAL A 448 -11.44 -16.07 40.03
N TYR A 449 -12.48 -16.85 39.73
CA TYR A 449 -13.06 -17.80 40.66
C TYR A 449 -12.11 -18.97 40.89
N LYS A 450 -12.16 -19.57 42.08
CA LYS A 450 -11.36 -20.75 42.42
C LYS A 450 -11.78 -21.94 41.57
N SER A 451 -13.09 -22.14 41.42
CA SER A 451 -13.67 -23.14 40.53
C SER A 451 -13.23 -22.97 39.06
N TRP A 452 -13.03 -21.73 38.60
CA TRP A 452 -12.47 -21.45 37.28
C TRP A 452 -11.00 -21.86 37.19
N ALA A 453 -10.20 -21.51 38.19
CA ALA A 453 -8.77 -21.83 38.24
C ALA A 453 -8.55 -23.35 38.26
N GLU A 454 -9.30 -24.07 39.08
CA GLU A 454 -9.21 -25.53 39.17
C GLU A 454 -9.65 -26.22 37.88
N LYS A 455 -10.73 -25.75 37.25
CA LYS A 455 -11.24 -26.34 36.00
C LYS A 455 -10.33 -26.12 34.79
N PHE A 456 -9.82 -24.90 34.61
CA PHE A 456 -9.04 -24.55 33.42
C PHE A 456 -7.54 -24.71 33.61
N HIS A 457 -7.08 -24.70 34.86
CA HIS A 457 -5.67 -24.58 35.23
C HIS A 457 -5.35 -25.43 36.47
N SER A 458 -5.73 -26.72 36.47
CA SER A 458 -5.62 -27.63 37.62
C SER A 458 -4.20 -27.79 38.21
N LEU A 459 -3.15 -27.50 37.43
CA LEU A 459 -1.75 -27.55 37.89
C LEU A 459 -1.19 -26.17 38.26
N TRP A 460 -2.02 -25.12 38.25
CA TRP A 460 -1.61 -23.79 38.63
C TRP A 460 -1.63 -23.63 40.15
N ARG A 461 -0.46 -23.31 40.71
CA ARG A 461 -0.34 -22.84 42.09
C ARG A 461 -0.59 -21.33 42.13
N TYR A 462 -1.66 -20.92 42.80
CA TYR A 462 -2.12 -19.53 42.81
C TYR A 462 -2.19 -18.95 44.21
N GLU A 463 -2.18 -17.62 44.28
CA GLU A 463 -2.35 -16.84 45.50
C GLU A 463 -3.80 -16.32 45.55
N GLU A 464 -4.39 -16.35 46.74
CA GLU A 464 -5.72 -15.80 47.00
C GLU A 464 -5.60 -14.42 47.64
N LYS A 465 -6.44 -13.48 47.19
CA LYS A 465 -6.57 -12.17 47.82
C LYS A 465 -7.39 -12.36 49.11
N ILE A 466 -6.73 -12.21 50.25
CA ILE A 466 -7.33 -12.24 51.59
C ILE A 466 -8.39 -11.13 51.73
#